data_AF-A0A4P5W6S5-F1
#
_entry.id   AF-A0A4P5W6S5-F1
#
_cell.length_a   1.000
_cell.length_b   1.000
_cell.length_c   1.000
_cell.angle_alpha   90.00
_cell.angle_beta   90.00
_cell.angle_gamma   90.00
#
_symmetry.space_group_name_H-M   'P 1'
#
loop_
_entity.id
_entity.type
_entity.pdbx_description
1 polymer ?
#
loop_
_entity_poly.entity_id
_entity_poly.type
_entity_poly.pdbx_seq_one_letter_code
_entity_poly.pdbx_strand_id
1 'polypeptide(L)'
;MDAGNLDTQGLYQLDLFLIAIIDAALAAQNAVIAAESLGLCTVYIGALRNNVTRVSKELQLPEGVFPIFGLCVGYSNPDKEIAIKPRLPQQAVLHKETYQSNLETEVESYNDIMADFYQRQKMNVDGTWAKNCSDRIQARATHSELHVFLEHHFGKK
;
A
#
# COMPACT_ATOMS: atom_id res chain seq x y z
N MET A 1 3.95 -15.52 -34.91
CA MET A 1 4.86 -14.37 -34.92
C MET A 1 5.91 -14.69 -33.88
N ASP A 2 7.13 -15.01 -34.33
CA ASP A 2 8.25 -15.30 -33.43
C ASP A 2 8.57 -14.05 -32.62
N ALA A 3 8.24 -14.07 -31.33
CA ALA A 3 8.81 -13.16 -30.35
C ALA A 3 10.27 -13.54 -30.15
N GLY A 4 11.08 -13.30 -31.18
CA GLY A 4 12.51 -13.52 -31.15
C GLY A 4 13.12 -12.73 -30.00
N ASN A 5 13.61 -13.47 -29.00
CA ASN A 5 14.57 -13.10 -27.98
C ASN A 5 14.68 -11.58 -27.71
N LEU A 6 13.60 -11.00 -27.17
CA LEU A 6 13.60 -9.61 -26.74
C LEU A 6 14.55 -9.52 -25.54
N ASP A 7 15.51 -8.60 -25.61
CA ASP A 7 16.41 -8.32 -24.49
C ASP A 7 15.61 -7.68 -23.35
N THR A 8 15.33 -8.46 -22.31
CA THR A 8 14.56 -8.05 -21.13
C THR A 8 15.44 -7.61 -19.98
N GLN A 9 16.77 -7.47 -20.14
CA GLN A 9 17.66 -7.07 -19.04
C GLN A 9 17.27 -5.74 -18.40
N GLY A 10 16.65 -4.84 -19.17
CA GLY A 10 16.11 -3.58 -18.66
C GLY A 10 15.03 -3.75 -17.59
N LEU A 11 14.21 -4.81 -17.65
CA LEU A 11 13.12 -5.05 -16.68
C LEU A 11 13.62 -5.18 -15.23
N TYR A 12 14.90 -5.51 -15.04
CA TYR A 12 15.55 -5.68 -13.75
C TYR A 12 16.19 -4.39 -13.20
N GLN A 13 16.01 -3.27 -13.91
CA GLN A 13 16.41 -1.96 -13.40
C GLN A 13 15.36 -1.44 -12.43
N LEU A 14 15.83 -0.85 -11.33
CA LEU A 14 14.97 -0.25 -10.30
C LEU A 14 14.00 0.78 -10.90
N ASP A 15 14.42 1.53 -11.92
CA ASP A 15 13.59 2.52 -12.60
C ASP A 15 12.36 1.89 -13.27
N LEU A 16 12.54 0.78 -14.00
CA LEU A 16 11.42 0.08 -14.64
C LEU A 16 10.54 -0.65 -13.63
N PHE A 17 11.12 -1.13 -12.53
CA PHE A 17 10.36 -1.65 -11.39
C PHE A 17 9.47 -0.57 -10.75
N LEU A 18 9.99 0.64 -10.55
CA LEU A 18 9.22 1.78 -10.04
C LEU A 18 8.10 2.17 -11.01
N ILE A 19 8.38 2.24 -12.31
CA ILE A 19 7.37 2.52 -13.35
C ILE A 19 6.23 1.49 -13.27
N ALA A 20 6.57 0.20 -13.22
CA ALA A 20 5.57 -0.87 -13.14
C ALA A 20 4.67 -0.75 -11.91
N ILE A 21 5.23 -0.38 -10.75
CA ILE A 21 4.44 -0.16 -9.53
C ILE A 21 3.53 1.07 -9.65
N ILE A 22 4.06 2.16 -10.20
CA ILE A 22 3.31 3.42 -10.38
C ILE A 22 2.12 3.18 -11.31
N ASP A 23 2.32 2.55 -12.45
CA ASP A 23 1.26 2.25 -13.42
C ASP A 23 0.15 1.40 -12.79
N ALA A 24 0.53 0.34 -12.07
CA ALA A 24 -0.44 -0.51 -11.38
C ALA A 24 -1.21 0.25 -10.28
N ALA A 25 -0.55 1.11 -9.51
CA ALA A 25 -1.17 1.91 -8.46
C ALA A 25 -2.16 2.94 -9.04
N LEU A 26 -1.78 3.64 -10.11
CA LEU A 26 -2.65 4.60 -10.80
C LEU A 26 -3.87 3.91 -11.42
N ALA A 27 -3.67 2.77 -12.09
CA ALA A 27 -4.75 1.98 -12.66
C ALA A 27 -5.73 1.50 -11.58
N ALA A 28 -5.21 1.01 -10.45
CA ALA A 28 -6.04 0.55 -9.34
C ALA A 28 -6.82 1.70 -8.70
N GLN A 29 -6.21 2.88 -8.53
CA GLN A 29 -6.91 4.02 -7.96
C GLN A 29 -8.00 4.56 -8.89
N ASN A 30 -7.79 4.53 -10.21
CA ASN A 30 -8.85 4.82 -11.18
C ASN A 30 -10.00 3.81 -11.07
N ALA A 31 -9.70 2.51 -10.90
CA ALA A 31 -10.72 1.49 -10.69
C ALA A 31 -11.51 1.71 -9.39
N VAL A 32 -10.84 2.13 -8.31
CA VAL A 32 -11.48 2.51 -7.04
C VAL A 32 -12.45 3.66 -7.24
N ILE A 33 -12.00 4.76 -7.86
CA ILE A 33 -12.85 5.94 -8.09
C ILE A 33 -14.06 5.57 -8.96
N ALA A 34 -13.85 4.79 -10.02
CA ALA A 34 -14.93 4.32 -10.88
C ALA A 34 -15.94 3.47 -10.11
N ALA A 35 -15.49 2.49 -9.33
CA ALA A 35 -16.37 1.66 -8.52
C ALA A 35 -17.17 2.48 -7.49
N GLU A 36 -16.51 3.39 -6.76
CA GLU A 36 -17.16 4.25 -5.77
C GLU A 36 -18.19 5.19 -6.42
N SER A 37 -17.92 5.72 -7.62
CA SER A 37 -18.89 6.52 -8.37
C SER A 37 -20.16 5.75 -8.76
N LEU A 38 -20.08 4.42 -8.85
CA LEU A 38 -21.20 3.52 -9.14
C LEU A 38 -21.92 3.07 -7.85
N GLY A 39 -21.56 3.63 -6.69
CA GLY A 39 -22.13 3.25 -5.39
C GLY A 39 -21.57 1.95 -4.82
N LEU A 40 -20.47 1.43 -5.36
CA LEU A 40 -19.75 0.29 -4.80
C LEU A 40 -18.78 0.76 -3.71
N CYS A 41 -18.37 -0.16 -2.85
CA CYS A 41 -17.32 0.05 -1.87
C CYS A 41 -16.09 -0.77 -2.25
N THR A 42 -14.91 -0.25 -1.89
CA THR A 42 -13.65 -0.90 -2.21
C THR A 42 -12.71 -1.03 -1.02
N VAL A 43 -11.84 -2.04 -1.04
CA VAL A 43 -10.78 -2.24 -0.03
C VAL A 43 -9.54 -2.82 -0.71
N TYR A 44 -8.39 -2.13 -0.55
CA TYR A 44 -7.09 -2.66 -0.96
C TYR A 44 -6.61 -3.78 -0.02
N ILE A 45 -6.07 -4.85 -0.61
CA ILE A 45 -5.52 -6.00 0.11
C ILE A 45 -4.00 -6.07 -0.12
N GLY A 46 -3.25 -5.31 0.68
CA GLY A 46 -1.78 -5.37 0.66
C GLY A 46 -1.20 -6.66 1.25
N ALA A 47 -2.00 -7.41 2.01
CA ALA A 47 -1.59 -8.64 2.68
C ALA A 47 -1.22 -9.78 1.72
N LEU A 48 -1.57 -9.70 0.43
CA LEU A 48 -1.10 -10.66 -0.59
C LEU A 48 0.42 -10.77 -0.59
N ARG A 49 1.13 -9.67 -0.30
CA ARG A 49 2.60 -9.64 -0.26
C ARG A 49 3.21 -10.38 0.94
N ASN A 50 2.40 -10.75 1.94
CA ASN A 50 2.87 -11.56 3.06
C ASN A 50 3.16 -13.01 2.66
N ASN A 51 2.61 -13.49 1.54
CA ASN A 51 2.88 -14.82 1.01
C ASN A 51 2.89 -14.80 -0.52
N VAL A 52 3.74 -13.92 -1.06
CA VAL A 52 3.79 -13.60 -2.50
C VAL A 52 4.10 -14.83 -3.34
N THR A 53 4.92 -15.76 -2.84
CA THR A 53 5.29 -16.98 -3.56
C THR A 53 4.07 -17.87 -3.80
N ARG A 54 3.27 -18.08 -2.75
CA ARG A 54 2.03 -18.86 -2.87
C ARG A 54 1.03 -18.14 -3.76
N VAL A 55 0.83 -16.82 -3.57
CA VAL A 55 -0.12 -16.06 -4.41
C VAL A 55 0.28 -16.15 -5.90
N SER A 56 1.55 -15.96 -6.23
CA SER A 56 2.05 -16.10 -7.61
C SER A 56 1.80 -17.50 -8.18
N LYS A 57 2.00 -18.55 -7.37
CA LYS A 57 1.73 -19.94 -7.78
C LYS A 57 0.25 -20.20 -8.03
N GLU A 58 -0.63 -19.78 -7.11
CA GLU A 58 -2.09 -19.99 -7.22
C GLU A 58 -2.67 -19.25 -8.44
N LEU A 59 -2.16 -18.05 -8.72
CA LEU A 59 -2.56 -17.25 -9.88
C LEU A 59 -1.82 -17.63 -11.18
N GLN A 60 -0.90 -18.59 -11.12
CA GLN A 60 -0.07 -19.03 -12.25
C GLN A 60 0.63 -17.85 -12.95
N LEU A 61 1.18 -16.92 -12.17
CA LEU A 61 1.84 -15.74 -12.72
C LEU A 61 3.13 -16.16 -13.46
N PRO A 62 3.34 -15.68 -14.69
CA PRO A 62 4.56 -15.98 -15.45
C PRO A 62 5.77 -15.23 -14.89
N GLU A 63 6.96 -15.58 -15.37
CA GLU A 63 8.19 -14.85 -15.08
C GLU A 63 8.05 -13.36 -15.44
N GLY A 64 8.61 -12.49 -14.59
CA GLY A 64 8.50 -11.04 -14.74
C GLY A 64 7.17 -10.43 -14.25
N VAL A 65 6.24 -11.22 -13.72
CA VAL A 65 4.97 -10.74 -13.16
C VAL A 65 4.88 -11.05 -11.66
N PHE A 66 4.48 -10.06 -10.86
CA PHE A 66 4.25 -10.24 -9.42
C PHE A 66 3.05 -9.43 -8.92
N PRO A 67 2.35 -9.89 -7.87
CA PRO A 67 1.17 -9.21 -7.35
C PRO A 67 1.57 -8.09 -6.37
N ILE A 68 1.07 -6.88 -6.60
CA ILE A 68 1.34 -5.73 -5.73
C ILE A 68 0.27 -5.62 -4.63
N PHE A 69 -1.01 -5.74 -4.96
CA PHE A 69 -2.13 -5.74 -4.03
C PHE A 69 -3.36 -6.40 -4.67
N GLY A 70 -4.31 -6.83 -3.85
CA GLY A 70 -5.66 -7.17 -4.29
C GLY A 70 -6.59 -5.97 -4.14
N LEU A 71 -7.76 -6.02 -4.79
CA LEU A 71 -8.82 -5.04 -4.63
C LEU A 71 -10.16 -5.77 -4.48
N CYS A 72 -10.77 -5.69 -3.30
CA CYS A 72 -12.15 -6.13 -3.10
C CYS A 72 -13.10 -5.02 -3.56
N VAL A 73 -14.15 -5.39 -4.30
CA VAL A 73 -15.20 -4.48 -4.79
C VAL A 73 -16.55 -5.14 -4.53
N GLY A 74 -17.51 -4.39 -4.00
CA GLY A 74 -18.86 -4.90 -3.74
C GLY A 74 -19.78 -3.86 -3.10
N TYR A 75 -20.97 -4.28 -2.68
CA TYR A 75 -21.92 -3.40 -2.00
C TYR A 75 -21.65 -3.37 -0.49
N SER A 76 -21.80 -2.21 0.13
CA SER A 76 -21.76 -2.09 1.59
C SER A 76 -22.96 -2.78 2.23
N ASN A 77 -22.75 -3.25 3.46
CA ASN A 77 -23.85 -3.64 4.32
C ASN A 77 -24.56 -2.38 4.82
N PRO A 78 -25.86 -2.16 4.51
CA PRO A 78 -26.59 -0.96 4.91
C PRO A 78 -26.72 -0.80 6.43
N ASP A 79 -26.62 -1.89 7.19
CA ASP A 79 -26.71 -1.87 8.66
C ASP A 79 -25.38 -1.47 9.33
N LYS A 80 -24.34 -1.16 8.54
CA LYS A 80 -23.01 -0.78 9.02
C LYS A 80 -22.69 0.66 8.64
N GLU A 81 -22.65 1.51 9.65
CA GLU A 81 -22.11 2.86 9.50
C GLU A 81 -20.58 2.80 9.41
N ILE A 82 -20.00 3.44 8.38
CA ILE A 82 -18.56 3.49 8.16
C ILE A 82 -18.08 4.90 8.49
N ALA A 83 -17.26 5.02 9.54
CA ALA A 83 -16.65 6.29 9.89
C ALA A 83 -15.46 6.62 8.98
N ILE A 84 -15.37 7.89 8.57
CA ILE A 84 -14.21 8.39 7.83
C ILE A 84 -13.04 8.52 8.79
N LYS A 85 -11.99 7.73 8.58
CA LYS A 85 -10.75 7.84 9.34
C LYS A 85 -10.07 9.19 9.04
N PRO A 86 -9.64 9.97 10.05
CA PRO A 86 -8.86 11.18 9.84
C PRO A 86 -7.57 10.92 9.02
N ARG A 87 -7.04 11.98 8.40
CA ARG A 87 -5.76 11.96 7.70
C ARG A 87 -4.79 12.90 8.41
N LEU A 88 -3.50 12.72 8.14
CA LEU A 88 -2.48 13.63 8.61
C LEU A 88 -2.84 15.07 8.23
N PRO A 89 -2.57 16.04 9.13
CA PRO A 89 -2.71 17.44 8.84
C PRO A 89 -1.97 17.84 7.53
N GLN A 90 -2.54 18.75 6.74
CA GLN A 90 -2.05 19.02 5.37
C GLN A 90 -0.61 19.56 5.34
N GLN A 91 -0.21 20.34 6.34
CA GLN A 91 1.15 20.88 6.53
C GLN A 91 2.18 19.75 6.71
N ALA A 92 1.79 18.61 7.29
CA ALA A 92 2.68 17.45 7.39
C ALA A 92 2.91 16.74 6.05
N VAL A 93 2.05 16.96 5.03
CA VAL A 93 2.08 16.24 3.74
C VAL A 93 2.45 17.14 2.56
N LEU A 94 1.94 18.37 2.52
CA LEU A 94 2.19 19.36 1.49
C LEU A 94 3.27 20.33 1.95
N HIS A 95 4.43 20.27 1.31
CA HIS A 95 5.54 21.17 1.60
C HIS A 95 5.69 22.17 0.45
N LYS A 96 6.01 23.41 0.76
CA LYS A 96 6.21 24.47 -0.24
C LYS A 96 7.69 24.68 -0.45
N GLU A 97 8.11 24.64 -1.71
CA GLU A 97 9.50 24.83 -2.18
C GLU A 97 10.49 23.74 -1.73
N THR A 98 10.62 23.53 -0.41
CA THR A 98 11.56 22.58 0.18
C THR A 98 10.88 21.70 1.22
N TYR A 99 11.46 20.51 1.41
CA TYR A 99 10.97 19.55 2.39
C TYR A 99 11.14 20.07 3.82
N GLN A 100 10.08 20.00 4.63
CA GLN A 100 10.10 20.37 6.04
C GLN A 100 10.25 19.13 6.91
N SER A 101 11.30 19.10 7.74
CA SER A 101 11.63 17.95 8.59
C SER A 101 11.18 18.10 10.05
N ASN A 102 10.88 19.32 10.51
CA ASN A 102 10.43 19.63 11.87
C ASN A 102 8.90 19.57 11.97
N LEU A 103 8.36 18.35 12.00
CA LEU A 103 6.90 18.08 11.98
C LEU A 103 6.38 17.52 13.31
N GLU A 104 7.12 17.69 14.40
CA GLU A 104 6.78 17.13 15.71
C GLU A 104 5.41 17.62 16.19
N THR A 105 5.12 18.91 16.00
CA THR A 105 3.86 19.54 16.42
C THR A 105 2.67 18.94 15.65
N GLU A 106 2.80 18.72 14.34
CA GLU A 106 1.77 18.14 13.49
C GLU A 106 1.53 16.67 13.82
N VAL A 107 2.60 15.92 14.13
CA VAL A 107 2.51 14.52 14.54
C VAL A 107 1.84 14.38 15.91
N GLU A 108 2.19 15.23 16.87
CA GLU A 108 1.54 15.28 18.19
C GLU A 108 0.05 15.62 18.07
N SER A 109 -0.29 16.67 17.33
CA SER A 109 -1.68 17.03 17.06
C SER A 109 -2.46 15.88 16.40
N TYR A 110 -1.84 15.16 15.46
CA TYR A 110 -2.49 14.02 14.82
C TYR A 110 -2.66 12.81 15.76
N ASN A 111 -1.76 12.62 16.73
CA ASN A 111 -1.92 11.59 17.76
C ASN A 111 -3.20 11.83 18.58
N ASP A 112 -3.47 13.08 18.97
CA ASP A 112 -4.68 13.44 19.71
C ASP A 112 -5.95 13.20 18.87
N ILE A 113 -5.95 13.66 17.61
CA ILE A 113 -7.05 13.43 16.66
C ILE A 113 -7.35 11.93 16.51
N MET A 114 -6.30 11.11 16.43
CA MET A 114 -6.44 9.67 16.28
C MET A 114 -6.91 8.98 17.57
N ALA A 115 -6.48 9.45 18.75
CA ALA A 115 -6.97 8.95 20.03
C ALA A 115 -8.49 9.16 20.16
N ASP A 116 -8.97 10.37 19.84
CA ASP A 116 -10.41 10.68 19.80
C ASP A 116 -11.17 9.81 18.80
N PHE A 117 -10.58 9.58 17.62
CA PHE A 117 -11.17 8.69 16.62
C PHE A 117 -11.27 7.25 17.15
N TYR A 118 -10.21 6.70 17.73
CA TYR A 118 -10.22 5.34 18.27
C TYR A 118 -11.25 5.19 19.39
N GLN A 119 -11.37 6.17 20.28
CA GLN A 119 -12.37 6.17 21.33
C GLN A 119 -13.80 6.17 20.75
N ARG A 120 -14.10 7.05 19.78
CA ARG A 120 -15.43 7.10 19.12
C ARG A 120 -15.76 5.81 18.38
N GLN A 121 -14.76 5.16 17.79
CA GLN A 121 -14.92 3.88 17.09
C GLN A 121 -14.86 2.67 18.03
N LYS A 122 -14.73 2.87 19.34
CA LYS A 122 -14.59 1.80 20.36
C LYS A 122 -13.47 0.82 20.04
N MET A 123 -12.38 1.33 19.45
CA MET A 123 -11.21 0.53 19.09
C MET A 123 -10.27 0.44 20.29
N ASN A 124 -9.82 -0.78 20.62
CA ASN A 124 -8.79 -0.99 21.62
C ASN A 124 -7.40 -0.88 20.98
N VAL A 125 -6.90 0.35 20.84
CA VAL A 125 -5.57 0.63 20.28
C VAL A 125 -4.65 1.04 21.41
N ASP A 126 -3.54 0.33 21.55
CA ASP A 126 -2.49 0.68 22.52
C ASP A 126 -1.55 1.75 21.93
N GLY A 127 -1.39 2.85 22.66
CA GLY A 127 -0.51 3.96 22.29
C GLY A 127 -0.99 4.84 21.13
N THR A 128 -0.09 5.71 20.68
CA THR A 128 -0.38 6.76 19.69
C THR A 128 -0.31 6.24 18.24
N TRP A 129 -0.79 7.04 17.27
CA TRP A 129 -0.61 6.72 15.86
C TRP A 129 0.88 6.57 15.50
N ALA A 130 1.72 7.49 15.97
CA ALA A 130 3.17 7.45 15.72
C ALA A 130 3.83 6.19 16.29
N LYS A 131 3.52 5.81 17.55
CA LYS A 131 4.03 4.57 18.15
C LYS A 131 3.61 3.35 17.33
N ASN A 132 2.34 3.25 16.96
CA ASN A 132 1.84 2.14 16.15
C ASN A 132 2.51 2.05 14.76
N CYS A 133 2.83 3.18 14.15
CA CYS A 133 3.63 3.21 12.92
C CYS A 133 5.05 2.70 13.15
N SER A 134 5.71 3.16 14.21
CA SER A 134 7.06 2.72 14.60
C SER A 134 7.10 1.21 14.85
N ASP A 135 6.18 0.68 15.67
CA ASP A 135 6.08 -0.74 16.01
C ASP A 135 5.93 -1.61 14.74
N ARG A 136 5.14 -1.14 13.75
CA ARG A 136 4.96 -1.83 12.46
C ARG A 136 6.20 -1.81 11.57
N ILE A 137 6.98 -0.73 11.59
CA ILE A 137 8.24 -0.63 10.85
C ILE A 137 9.26 -1.57 11.48
N GLN A 138 9.39 -1.55 12.81
CA GLN A 138 10.31 -2.40 13.56
C GLN A 138 9.97 -3.89 13.39
N ALA A 139 8.68 -4.26 13.47
CA ALA A 139 8.22 -5.63 13.24
C ALA A 139 8.54 -6.14 11.82
N ARG A 140 8.78 -5.24 10.86
CA ARG A 140 9.15 -5.56 9.47
C ARG A 140 10.64 -5.37 9.18
N ALA A 141 11.47 -5.10 10.18
CA ALA A 141 12.91 -4.93 10.02
C ALA A 141 13.66 -6.24 9.66
N THR A 142 12.99 -7.39 9.75
CA THR A 142 13.48 -8.67 9.21
C THR A 142 13.11 -8.80 7.73
N HIS A 143 14.01 -9.32 6.88
CA HIS A 143 13.79 -9.50 5.43
C HIS A 143 12.42 -10.15 5.15
N SER A 144 11.46 -9.35 4.68
CA SER A 144 10.11 -9.83 4.35
C SER A 144 10.15 -10.83 3.19
N GLU A 145 9.18 -11.74 3.11
CA GLU A 145 9.08 -12.70 1.98
C GLU A 145 9.08 -11.97 0.63
N LEU A 146 8.42 -10.81 0.54
CA LEU A 146 8.44 -9.96 -0.65
C LEU A 146 9.86 -9.55 -1.04
N HIS A 147 10.69 -9.18 -0.08
CA HIS A 147 12.07 -8.77 -0.37
C HIS A 147 12.88 -9.94 -0.96
N VAL A 148 12.81 -11.12 -0.34
CA VAL A 148 13.48 -12.33 -0.86
C VAL A 148 12.95 -12.72 -2.24
N PHE A 149 11.63 -12.65 -2.43
CA PHE A 149 10.99 -12.94 -3.71
C PHE A 149 11.48 -11.98 -4.81
N LEU A 150 11.52 -10.68 -4.52
CA LEU A 150 11.96 -9.67 -5.47
C LEU A 150 13.44 -9.80 -5.79
N GLU A 151 14.31 -10.08 -4.82
CA GLU A 151 15.72 -10.33 -5.10
C GLU A 151 15.93 -11.57 -5.98
N HIS A 152 15.17 -12.65 -5.74
CA HIS A 152 15.29 -13.87 -6.53
C HIS A 152 14.80 -13.72 -7.97
N HIS A 153 13.69 -13.01 -8.17
CA HIS A 153 13.01 -12.92 -9.48
C HIS A 153 13.34 -11.64 -10.25
N PHE A 154 13.78 -10.59 -9.56
CA PHE A 154 14.05 -9.27 -10.14
C PHE A 154 15.39 -8.66 -9.73
N GLY A 155 16.17 -9.33 -8.88
CA GLY A 155 17.54 -8.94 -8.57
C GLY A 155 18.45 -9.14 -9.78
N LYS A 156 19.46 -8.27 -9.93
CA LYS A 156 20.47 -8.42 -10.98
C LYS A 156 21.16 -9.78 -10.87
N LYS A 157 21.19 -10.55 -11.97
CA LYS A 157 22.19 -11.60 -12.17
C LYS A 157 23.51 -10.98 -12.60
#